data_AF-A0A9P5N331-F1
#
_entry.id   AF-A0A9P5N331-F1
#
_cell.length_a   1.000
_cell.length_b   1.000
_cell.length_c   1.000
_cell.angle_alpha   90.00
_cell.angle_beta   90.00
_cell.angle_gamma   90.00
#
_symmetry.space_group_name_H-M   'P 1'
#
loop_
_entity.id
_entity.type
_entity.pdbx_description
1 polymer ?
#
loop_
_entity_poly.entity_id
_entity_poly.type
_entity_poly.pdbx_seq_one_letter_code
_entity_poly.pdbx_strand_id
1 'polypeptide(L)'
;MATKRAYRAILRELYKASISPRSTRSRTTALNFRAVLESTKSSDFDVVTQNNITFLRSQRMYKTLLDRYNPLVDLTAEERIEATARRVGLNMPITSQDNKAE
;
A
#
# COMPACT_ATOMS: atom_id res chain seq x y z
N MET A 1 8.03 -27.70 10.73
CA MET A 1 8.38 -26.50 11.53
C MET A 1 8.69 -25.27 10.67
N ALA A 2 9.34 -25.40 9.50
CA ALA A 2 9.66 -24.30 8.58
C ALA A 2 8.42 -23.54 8.06
N THR A 3 7.35 -24.25 7.67
CA THR A 3 6.11 -23.69 7.12
C THR A 3 5.39 -22.68 8.04
N LYS A 4 5.39 -22.94 9.36
CA LYS A 4 4.79 -22.02 10.36
C LYS A 4 5.58 -20.72 10.51
N ARG A 5 6.92 -20.79 10.42
CA ARG A 5 7.79 -19.59 10.51
C ARG A 5 7.64 -18.75 9.25
N ALA A 6 7.67 -19.38 8.08
CA ALA A 6 7.40 -18.80 6.77
C ALA A 6 6.06 -18.03 6.73
N TYR A 7 4.96 -18.71 7.09
CA TYR A 7 3.64 -18.10 7.20
C TYR A 7 3.61 -16.86 8.10
N ARG A 8 4.21 -16.95 9.30
CA ARG A 8 4.28 -15.83 10.24
C ARG A 8 5.10 -14.66 9.71
N ALA A 9 6.16 -14.92 8.94
CA ALA A 9 6.96 -13.87 8.32
C ALA A 9 6.15 -13.11 7.25
N ILE A 10 5.45 -13.84 6.37
CA ILE A 10 4.56 -13.25 5.36
C ILE A 10 3.47 -12.41 6.03
N LEU A 11 2.76 -12.97 7.01
CA LEU A 11 1.71 -12.23 7.72
C LEU A 11 2.24 -10.98 8.40
N ARG A 12 3.43 -11.04 9.01
CA ARG A 12 4.04 -9.86 9.64
C ARG A 12 4.31 -8.75 8.61
N GLU A 13 4.84 -9.08 7.44
CA GLU A 13 5.08 -8.05 6.41
C GLU A 13 3.76 -7.51 5.84
N LEU A 14 2.79 -8.37 5.56
CA LEU A 14 1.44 -7.95 5.14
C LEU A 14 0.79 -7.02 6.17
N TYR A 15 0.97 -7.35 7.46
CA TYR A 15 0.46 -6.56 8.55
C TYR A 15 1.19 -5.25 8.78
N LYS A 16 2.46 -5.16 8.41
CA LYS A 16 3.21 -3.90 8.40
C LYS A 16 2.84 -3.01 7.21
N ALA A 17 2.35 -3.61 6.12
CA ALA A 17 1.98 -2.89 4.90
C ALA A 17 0.50 -2.44 4.89
N SER A 18 -0.37 -3.02 5.72
CA SER A 18 -1.79 -2.69 5.70
C SER A 18 -2.10 -1.34 6.36
N ILE A 19 -3.04 -0.63 5.74
CA ILE A 19 -3.45 0.74 6.10
C ILE A 19 -4.31 0.73 7.38
N SER A 20 -5.10 -0.33 7.58
CA SER A 20 -5.99 -0.46 8.73
C SER A 20 -5.23 -0.72 10.04
N PRO A 21 -5.63 -0.10 11.15
CA PRO A 21 -5.04 -0.36 12.46
C PRO A 21 -5.28 -1.80 12.90
N ARG A 22 -4.45 -2.27 13.84
CA ARG A 22 -4.47 -3.66 14.31
C ARG A 22 -5.84 -4.11 14.85
N SER A 23 -6.62 -3.20 15.43
CA SER A 23 -7.94 -3.46 16.01
C SER A 23 -9.02 -3.74 14.97
N THR A 24 -9.00 -3.04 13.82
CA THR A 24 -10.06 -3.12 12.81
C THR A 24 -9.71 -4.03 11.62
N ARG A 25 -8.55 -4.69 11.68
CA ARG A 25 -8.10 -5.54 10.59
C ARG A 25 -9.01 -6.77 10.43
N SER A 26 -9.38 -7.05 9.18
CA SER A 26 -10.09 -8.26 8.78
C SER A 26 -9.31 -9.54 9.12
N ARG A 27 -9.89 -10.38 9.97
CA ARG A 27 -9.35 -11.72 10.27
C ARG A 27 -9.46 -12.65 9.06
N THR A 28 -10.46 -12.44 8.21
CA THR A 28 -10.73 -13.20 6.98
C THR A 28 -9.54 -13.19 6.03
N THR A 29 -8.85 -12.05 5.87
CA THR A 29 -7.65 -11.95 5.03
C THR A 29 -6.57 -12.95 5.48
N ALA A 30 -6.30 -13.03 6.78
CA ALA A 30 -5.29 -13.96 7.30
C ALA A 30 -5.69 -15.44 7.18
N LEU A 31 -6.98 -15.73 7.25
CA LEU A 31 -7.53 -17.07 7.02
C LEU A 31 -7.42 -17.46 5.55
N ASN A 32 -7.76 -16.56 4.62
CA ASN A 32 -7.63 -16.80 3.19
C ASN A 32 -6.17 -17.07 2.80
N PHE A 33 -5.23 -16.26 3.30
CA PHE A 33 -3.80 -16.51 3.09
C PHE A 33 -3.34 -17.86 3.64
N ARG A 34 -3.89 -18.27 4.79
CA ARG A 34 -3.59 -19.58 5.36
C ARG A 34 -4.13 -20.70 4.48
N ALA A 35 -5.36 -20.59 4.00
CA ALA A 35 -5.99 -21.58 3.12
C ALA A 35 -5.20 -21.73 1.81
N VAL A 36 -4.80 -20.61 1.19
CA VAL A 36 -3.95 -20.61 -0.02
C VAL A 36 -2.61 -21.32 0.26
N LEU A 37 -1.99 -21.03 1.39
CA LEU A 37 -0.71 -21.63 1.77
C LEU A 37 -0.82 -23.14 2.05
N GLU A 38 -1.90 -23.57 2.70
CA GLU A 38 -2.17 -24.99 2.97
C GLU A 38 -2.52 -25.76 1.68
N SER A 39 -3.15 -25.09 0.70
CA SER A 39 -3.41 -25.65 -0.63
C SER A 39 -2.15 -25.82 -1.47
N THR A 40 -1.15 -24.94 -1.28
CA THR A 40 0.12 -24.98 -2.00
C THR A 40 1.12 -25.90 -1.30
N LYS A 41 1.10 -27.19 -1.65
CA LYS A 41 2.09 -28.18 -1.20
C LYS A 41 3.08 -28.49 -2.32
N SER A 42 3.91 -27.52 -2.70
CA SER A 42 4.99 -27.71 -3.68
C SER A 42 6.33 -27.96 -2.99
N SER A 43 7.23 -28.67 -3.67
CA SER A 43 8.63 -28.82 -3.23
C SER A 43 9.34 -27.48 -3.07
N ASP A 44 8.95 -26.49 -3.87
CA ASP A 44 9.62 -25.19 -3.98
C ASP A 44 9.04 -24.14 -3.02
N PHE A 45 8.23 -24.58 -2.06
CA PHE A 45 7.51 -23.73 -1.13
C PHE A 45 8.41 -22.73 -0.40
N ASP A 46 9.61 -23.16 0.01
CA ASP A 46 10.54 -22.32 0.76
C ASP A 46 11.10 -21.18 -0.12
N VAL A 47 11.45 -21.46 -1.37
CA VAL A 47 11.95 -20.46 -2.33
C VAL A 47 10.86 -19.44 -2.64
N VAL A 48 9.65 -19.92 -2.96
CA VAL A 48 8.50 -19.06 -3.23
C VAL A 48 8.18 -18.18 -2.02
N THR A 49 8.25 -18.72 -0.81
CA THR A 49 8.02 -17.95 0.42
C THR A 49 9.04 -16.83 0.58
N GLN A 50 10.34 -17.10 0.38
CA GLN A 50 11.38 -16.07 0.51
C GLN A 50 11.21 -14.95 -0.52
N ASN A 51 10.86 -15.32 -1.76
CA ASN A 51 10.57 -14.36 -2.81
C ASN A 51 9.38 -13.47 -2.45
N ASN A 52 8.29 -14.07 -1.93
CA ASN A 52 7.13 -13.32 -1.46
C ASN A 52 7.46 -12.35 -0.31
N ILE A 53 8.25 -12.80 0.68
CA ILE A 53 8.68 -11.93 1.79
C ILE A 53 9.50 -10.74 1.25
N THR A 54 10.39 -10.99 0.31
CA THR A 54 11.23 -9.96 -0.32
C THR A 54 10.38 -8.95 -1.09
N PHE A 55 9.41 -9.43 -1.87
CA PHE A 55 8.47 -8.60 -2.60
C PHE A 55 7.60 -7.73 -1.68
N LEU A 56 7.05 -8.29 -0.60
CA LEU A 56 6.23 -7.51 0.34
C LEU A 56 7.06 -6.41 1.05
N ARG A 57 8.34 -6.69 1.33
CA ARG A 57 9.26 -5.71 1.89
C ARG A 57 9.58 -4.60 0.89
N SER A 58 9.89 -4.96 -0.36
CA SER A 58 10.17 -3.97 -1.41
C SER A 58 8.95 -3.12 -1.70
N GLN A 59 7.73 -3.68 -1.69
CA GLN A 59 6.50 -2.93 -1.88
C GLN A 59 6.28 -1.87 -0.78
N ARG A 60 6.55 -2.21 0.47
CA ARG A 60 6.46 -1.23 1.58
C ARG A 60 7.49 -0.12 1.42
N MET A 61 8.73 -0.47 1.07
CA MET A 61 9.79 0.51 0.83
C MET A 61 9.48 1.40 -0.36
N TYR A 62 8.98 0.83 -1.45
CA TYR A 62 8.53 1.56 -2.63
C TYR A 62 7.47 2.61 -2.26
N LYS A 63 6.44 2.23 -1.51
CA LYS A 63 5.44 3.18 -1.01
C LYS A 63 6.08 4.31 -0.19
N THR A 64 6.98 3.96 0.72
CA THR A 64 7.68 4.95 1.56
C THR A 64 8.52 5.94 0.73
N LEU A 65 9.17 5.45 -0.33
CA LEU A 65 9.95 6.29 -1.25
C LEU A 65 9.05 7.17 -2.11
N LEU A 66 7.94 6.63 -2.57
CA LEU A 66 6.95 7.36 -3.36
C LEU A 66 6.39 8.54 -2.54
N ASP A 67 5.96 8.30 -1.29
CA ASP A 67 5.46 9.35 -0.41
C ASP A 67 6.51 10.46 -0.15
N ARG A 68 7.80 10.10 -0.10
CA ARG A 68 8.90 11.04 0.16
C ARG A 68 9.27 11.89 -1.05
N TYR A 69 9.37 11.26 -2.21
CA TYR A 69 9.93 11.91 -3.42
C TYR A 69 8.85 12.38 -4.38
N ASN A 70 7.63 11.82 -4.30
CA ASN A 70 6.51 12.20 -5.15
C ASN A 70 5.18 12.24 -4.39
N PRO A 71 5.02 13.18 -3.43
CA PRO A 71 3.79 13.29 -2.64
C PRO A 71 2.56 13.75 -3.45
N LEU A 72 2.73 14.16 -4.71
CA LEU A 72 1.64 14.63 -5.57
C LEU A 72 1.09 13.53 -6.49
N VAL A 73 1.54 12.27 -6.36
CA VAL A 73 1.11 11.17 -7.23
C VAL A 73 -0.36 10.81 -7.06
N ASP A 74 -0.86 10.86 -5.82
CA ASP A 74 -2.24 10.49 -5.51
C ASP A 74 -3.25 11.63 -5.72
N LEU A 75 -2.78 12.84 -6.07
CA LEU A 75 -3.64 14.01 -6.27
C LEU A 75 -4.28 14.01 -7.66
N THR A 76 -5.53 14.50 -7.70
CA THR A 76 -6.20 14.84 -8.96
C THR A 76 -5.45 15.96 -9.70
N ALA A 77 -5.80 16.18 -10.97
CA ALA A 77 -5.13 17.19 -11.77
C ALA A 77 -5.30 18.59 -11.17
N GLU A 78 -6.50 18.89 -10.68
CA GLU A 78 -6.88 20.15 -10.05
C GLU A 78 -6.13 20.37 -8.74
N GLU A 79 -6.13 19.39 -7.84
CA GLU A 79 -5.40 19.45 -6.55
C GLU A 79 -3.89 19.60 -6.77
N ARG A 80 -3.34 18.97 -7.81
CA ARG A 80 -1.93 19.11 -8.17
C ARG A 80 -1.61 20.51 -8.68
N ILE A 81 -2.46 21.11 -9.51
CA ILE A 81 -2.31 22.50 -9.95
C ILE A 81 -2.35 23.44 -8.74
N GLU A 82 -3.31 23.24 -7.85
CA GLU A 82 -3.45 24.03 -6.63
C GLU A 82 -2.23 23.89 -5.70
N ALA A 83 -1.77 22.67 -5.43
CA ALA A 83 -0.56 22.42 -4.65
C ALA A 83 0.68 23.08 -5.27
N THR A 84 0.73 23.16 -6.60
CA THR A 84 1.83 23.82 -7.32
C THR A 84 1.72 25.35 -7.23
N ALA A 85 0.52 25.91 -7.30
CA ALA A 85 0.29 27.35 -7.10
C ALA A 85 0.71 27.78 -5.67
N ARG A 86 0.37 26.97 -4.65
CA ARG A 86 0.77 27.24 -3.26
C ARG A 86 2.29 27.25 -3.07
N ARG A 87 3.06 26.48 -3.87
CA ARG A 87 4.54 26.47 -3.80
C ARG A 87 5.15 27.82 -4.15
N VAL A 88 4.48 28.63 -4.97
CA VAL A 88 4.92 29.98 -5.35
C VAL A 88 4.20 31.08 -4.57
N GLY A 89 3.45 30.73 -3.53
CA GLY A 89 2.68 31.68 -2.72
C GLY A 89 1.42 32.23 -3.40
N LEU A 90 0.91 31.54 -4.43
CA LEU A 90 -0.32 31.90 -5.14
C LEU A 90 -1.47 30.95 -4.78
N ASN A 91 -2.70 31.45 -4.79
CA ASN A 91 -3.90 30.62 -4.74
C ASN A 91 -4.43 30.37 -6.15
N MET A 92 -5.04 29.20 -6.35
CA MET A 92 -5.64 28.84 -7.64
C MET A 92 -6.87 29.73 -7.91
N PRO A 93 -7.02 30.30 -9.12
CA PRO A 93 -8.15 31.17 -9.44
C PRO A 93 -9.45 30.39 -9.60
N ILE A 94 -10.55 30.92 -9.06
CA ILE A 94 -11.89 30.30 -9.16
C ILE A 94 -12.21 30.04 -10.64
N THR A 95 -12.56 28.80 -10.98
CA THR A 95 -12.87 28.46 -12.36
C THR A 95 -14.24 29.01 -12.74
N SER A 96 -14.42 29.38 -14.01
CA SER A 96 -15.68 29.97 -14.49
C SER A 96 -16.91 29.07 -14.35
N GLN A 97 -16.71 27.78 -14.06
CA GLN A 97 -17.79 26.82 -13.81
C GLN A 97 -18.34 26.93 -12.38
N ASP A 98 -17.50 27.28 -11.40
CA ASP A 98 -17.92 27.47 -10.00
C ASP A 98 -18.78 28.73 -9.84
N ASN A 99 -18.51 29.78 -10.64
CA ASN A 99 -19.27 31.03 -10.66
C ASN A 99 -20.72 30.91 -11.20
N LYS A 100 -21.14 29.75 -11.71
CA LYS A 100 -22.52 29.52 -12.17
C LYS A 100 -23.42 28.89 -11.10
N ALA A 101 -22.87 28.53 -9.95
CA ALA A 101 -23.58 27.88 -8.85
C ALA A 101 -24.01 28.85 -7.73
N GLU A 102 -23.71 30.15 -7.86
CA GLU A 102 -24.23 31.26 -7.06
C GLU A 102 -25.18 32.14 -7.89
#